data_AF-A0A2D5P3S4-F1
#
_entry.id   AF-A0A2D5P3S4-F1
#
_cell.length_a   1.000
_cell.length_b   1.000
_cell.length_c   1.000
_cell.angle_alpha   90.00
_cell.angle_beta   90.00
_cell.angle_gamma   90.00
#
_symmetry.space_group_name_H-M   'P 1'
#
loop_
_entity.id
_entity.type
_entity.pdbx_description
1 polymer ?
#
loop_
_entity_poly.entity_id
_entity_poly.type
_entity_poly.pdbx_seq_one_letter_code
_entity_poly.pdbx_strand_id
1 'polypeptide(L)'
;MITLLNKISLYNTFGVDDFNSIEGAIDNMAPSMVEYYLSDLNQYSEDIYLNKRDIEKSVSIGDYNLYIDYSDNVYLELDNDENFNQETASFW
;
A
#
# COMPACT_ATOMS: atom_id res chain seq x y z
N MET A 1 -1.28 5.53 8.74
CA MET A 1 0.20 5.55 8.75
C MET A 1 0.65 5.69 7.31
N ILE A 2 1.62 6.55 7.01
CA ILE A 2 2.08 6.77 5.62
C ILE A 2 3.55 6.44 5.51
N THR A 3 3.92 5.64 4.52
CA THR A 3 5.28 5.16 4.36
C THR A 3 5.79 5.33 2.93
N LEU A 4 7.09 5.54 2.77
CA LEU A 4 7.75 5.59 1.46
C LEU A 4 8.13 4.17 1.05
N LEU A 5 7.58 3.71 -0.08
CA LEU A 5 7.87 2.38 -0.61
C LEU A 5 9.03 2.40 -1.59
N ASN A 6 9.78 1.30 -1.60
CA ASN A 6 10.67 1.00 -2.72
C ASN A 6 9.83 0.53 -3.92
N LYS A 7 9.69 1.40 -4.93
CA LYS A 7 8.94 1.10 -6.14
C LYS A 7 9.42 -0.16 -6.87
N ILE A 8 10.71 -0.49 -6.84
CA ILE A 8 11.26 -1.69 -7.48
C ILE A 8 10.72 -2.94 -6.78
N SER A 9 10.70 -2.94 -5.44
CA SER A 9 10.13 -4.05 -4.68
C SER A 9 8.63 -4.19 -4.94
N LEU A 10 7.89 -3.07 -4.92
CA LEU A 10 6.46 -3.05 -5.21
C LEU A 10 6.15 -3.65 -6.59
N TYR A 11 6.82 -3.16 -7.62
CA TYR A 11 6.63 -3.59 -9.01
C TYR A 11 6.97 -5.08 -9.19
N ASN A 12 8.06 -5.55 -8.57
CA ASN A 12 8.41 -6.97 -8.59
C ASN A 12 7.38 -7.86 -7.86
N THR A 13 6.83 -7.39 -6.73
CA THR A 13 5.82 -8.14 -5.97
C THR A 13 4.53 -8.32 -6.77
N PHE A 14 4.10 -7.28 -7.49
CA PHE A 14 2.89 -7.33 -8.32
C PHE A 14 3.15 -7.78 -9.77
N GLY A 15 4.42 -7.96 -10.17
CA GLY A 15 4.81 -8.41 -11.51
C GLY A 15 4.51 -7.38 -12.61
N VAL A 16 4.67 -6.09 -12.30
CA VAL A 16 4.36 -4.97 -13.20
C VAL A 16 5.58 -4.11 -13.48
N ASP A 17 5.55 -3.33 -14.57
CA ASP A 17 6.66 -2.45 -14.96
C ASP A 17 6.42 -0.97 -14.58
N ASP A 18 5.15 -0.58 -14.34
CA ASP A 18 4.77 0.79 -14.02
C ASP A 18 3.60 0.88 -13.02
N PHE A 19 3.44 2.06 -12.42
CA PHE A 19 2.37 2.33 -11.44
C PHE A 19 0.96 2.21 -12.04
N ASN A 20 0.76 2.51 -13.33
CA ASN A 20 -0.58 2.43 -13.95
C ASN A 20 -1.01 0.96 -14.12
N SER A 21 -0.05 0.05 -14.26
CA SER A 21 -0.27 -1.38 -14.41
C SER A 21 -0.59 -2.06 -13.07
N ILE A 22 -0.32 -1.40 -11.93
CA ILE A 22 -0.64 -1.92 -10.59
C ILE A 22 -2.14 -2.15 -10.45
N GLU A 23 -2.99 -1.21 -10.86
CA GLU A 23 -4.45 -1.37 -10.78
C GLU A 23 -4.91 -2.65 -11.49
N GLY A 24 -4.41 -2.86 -12.71
CA GLY A 24 -4.72 -4.07 -13.47
C GLY A 24 -4.20 -5.35 -12.82
N ALA A 25 -3.02 -5.33 -12.19
CA ALA A 25 -2.49 -6.49 -11.48
C ALA A 25 -3.31 -6.80 -10.22
N ILE A 26 -3.68 -5.77 -9.46
CA ILE A 26 -4.49 -5.87 -8.24
C ILE A 26 -5.89 -6.39 -8.54
N ASP A 27 -6.54 -5.91 -9.60
CA ASP A 27 -7.87 -6.36 -10.03
C ASP A 27 -7.91 -7.85 -10.40
N ASN A 28 -6.76 -8.42 -10.80
CA ASN A 28 -6.63 -9.84 -11.12
C ASN A 28 -6.21 -10.70 -9.93
N MET A 29 -5.97 -10.12 -8.76
CA MET A 29 -5.59 -10.82 -7.52
C MET A 29 -6.73 -10.87 -6.51
N ALA A 30 -6.67 -11.85 -5.60
CA ALA A 30 -7.58 -11.89 -4.46
C ALA A 30 -7.25 -10.72 -3.51
N PRO A 31 -8.25 -9.96 -3.02
CA PRO A 31 -8.01 -8.81 -2.13
C PRO A 31 -7.11 -9.12 -0.93
N SER A 32 -7.31 -10.26 -0.28
CA SER A 32 -6.49 -10.69 0.88
C SER A 32 -5.02 -10.93 0.53
N MET A 33 -4.70 -11.34 -0.69
CA MET A 33 -3.30 -11.49 -1.13
C MET A 33 -2.65 -10.13 -1.37
N VAL A 34 -3.41 -9.18 -1.92
CA VAL A 34 -2.93 -7.82 -2.14
C VAL A 34 -2.62 -7.15 -0.80
N GLU A 35 -3.53 -7.24 0.16
CA GLU A 35 -3.33 -6.73 1.52
C GLU A 35 -2.13 -7.37 2.21
N TYR A 36 -1.95 -8.70 2.07
CA TYR A 36 -0.77 -9.40 2.61
C TYR A 36 0.54 -8.85 2.05
N TYR A 37 0.62 -8.67 0.72
CA TYR A 37 1.82 -8.12 0.07
C TYR A 37 2.08 -6.66 0.45
N LEU A 38 1.05 -5.83 0.55
CA LEU A 38 1.20 -4.43 0.98
C LEU A 38 1.64 -4.34 2.44
N SER A 39 1.12 -5.20 3.31
CA SER A 39 1.54 -5.29 4.72
C SER A 39 3.02 -5.68 4.86
N ASP A 40 3.48 -6.66 4.08
CA ASP A 40 4.89 -7.09 4.04
C ASP A 40 5.82 -5.96 3.57
N LEU A 41 5.43 -5.24 2.51
CA LEU A 41 6.17 -4.08 2.00
C LEU A 41 6.23 -2.92 3.01
N ASN A 42 5.20 -2.79 3.85
CA ASN A 42 5.10 -1.74 4.86
C ASN A 42 5.96 -2.01 6.11
N GLN A 43 6.26 -3.27 6.43
CA GLN A 43 6.85 -3.69 7.71
C GLN A 43 8.22 -3.05 8.04
N TYR A 44 8.93 -2.56 7.03
CA TYR A 44 10.29 -1.99 7.17
C TYR A 44 10.35 -0.48 6.95
N SER A 45 9.21 0.18 6.85
CA SER A 45 9.14 1.56 6.38
C SER A 45 8.78 2.53 7.50
N GLU A 46 9.47 3.68 7.53
CA GLU A 46 9.27 4.73 8.53
C GLU A 46 7.99 5.52 8.23
N ASP A 47 7.27 5.93 9.27
CA ASP A 47 6.12 6.82 9.14
C ASP A 47 6.61 8.21 8.72
N ILE A 48 6.13 8.68 7.57
CA ILE A 48 6.57 9.93 6.95
C ILE A 48 5.39 10.85 6.68
N TYR A 49 5.70 12.15 6.58
CA TYR A 49 4.72 13.14 6.16
C TYR A 49 4.58 13.14 4.63
N LEU A 50 3.34 13.02 4.14
CA LEU A 50 3.01 13.16 2.72
C LEU A 50 2.17 14.42 2.47
N ASN A 51 2.67 15.30 1.61
CA ASN A 51 1.91 16.44 1.13
C ASN A 51 0.98 16.01 -0.02
N LYS A 52 -0.33 15.88 0.25
CA LYS A 52 -1.31 15.42 -0.74
C LYS A 52 -1.44 16.33 -1.99
N ARG A 53 -0.87 17.54 -1.98
CA ARG A 53 -0.84 18.44 -3.15
C ARG A 53 0.15 18.02 -4.23
N ASP A 54 1.18 17.26 -3.85
CA ASP A 54 2.26 16.86 -4.76
C ASP A 54 1.99 15.46 -5.38
N ILE A 55 0.83 14.87 -5.08
CA ILE A 55 0.40 13.59 -5.61
C ILE A 55 -0.05 13.76 -7.07
N GLU A 56 0.51 12.94 -7.95
CA GLU A 56 0.10 12.83 -9.34
C GLU A 56 -1.11 11.88 -9.46
N LYS A 57 -1.00 10.67 -8.88
CA LYS A 57 -2.05 9.65 -8.91
C LYS A 57 -2.18 8.93 -7.59
N SER A 58 -3.37 8.43 -7.35
CA SER A 58 -3.74 7.67 -6.16
C SER A 58 -4.54 6.44 -6.56
N VAL A 59 -4.27 5.31 -5.91
CA VAL A 59 -5.02 4.06 -6.04
C VAL A 59 -5.43 3.61 -4.65
N SER A 60 -6.72 3.33 -4.46
CA SER A 60 -7.26 2.86 -3.19
C SER A 60 -7.60 1.37 -3.27
N ILE A 61 -7.09 0.59 -2.31
CA ILE A 61 -7.22 -0.86 -2.26
C ILE A 61 -7.61 -1.28 -0.84
N GLY A 62 -8.90 -1.49 -0.62
CA GLY A 62 -9.42 -1.77 0.73
C GLY A 62 -9.01 -0.67 1.71
N ASP A 63 -8.27 -1.04 2.75
CA ASP A 63 -7.76 -0.12 3.78
C ASP A 63 -6.40 0.51 3.41
N TYR A 64 -5.83 0.17 2.25
CA TYR A 64 -4.56 0.70 1.77
C TYR A 64 -4.78 1.73 0.67
N ASN A 65 -3.96 2.77 0.65
CA ASN A 65 -3.92 3.76 -0.42
C ASN A 65 -2.48 3.87 -0.94
N LEU A 66 -2.29 3.65 -2.24
CA LEU A 66 -1.04 3.89 -2.93
C LEU A 66 -1.06 5.27 -3.58
N TYR A 67 0.02 6.02 -3.42
CA TYR A 67 0.19 7.32 -4.04
C TYR A 67 1.49 7.34 -4.83
N ILE A 68 1.48 8.05 -5.95
CA ILE A 68 2.68 8.40 -6.71
C ILE A 68 2.74 9.92 -6.86
N ASP A 69 3.91 10.51 -6.60
CA ASP A 69 4.15 11.94 -6.80
C ASP A 69 4.73 12.23 -8.20
N TYR A 70 4.82 13.53 -8.53
CA TYR A 70 5.44 13.98 -9.79
C TYR A 70 6.95 13.70 -9.87
N SER A 71 7.58 13.22 -8.79
CA SER A 71 9.00 12.84 -8.72
C SER A 71 9.19 11.32 -8.82
N ASP A 72 8.14 10.55 -9.13
CA ASP A 72 8.16 9.10 -9.26
C ASP A 72 8.56 8.38 -7.95
N ASN A 73 8.16 8.97 -6.81
CA ASN A 73 8.18 8.35 -5.49
C ASN A 73 6.82 7.72 -5.20
N VAL A 74 6.84 6.51 -4.62
CA VAL A 74 5.63 5.75 -4.29
C VAL A 74 5.43 5.71 -2.78
N TYR A 75 4.22 6.03 -2.34
CA TYR A 75 3.83 6.06 -0.94
C TYR A 75 2.70 5.09 -0.68
N LEU A 76 2.69 4.49 0.50
CA LEU A 76 1.61 3.64 1.00
C LEU A 76 1.02 4.27 2.25
N GLU A 77 -0.26 4.58 2.22
CA GLU A 77 -1.03 4.99 3.39
C GLU A 77 -1.93 3.82 3.80
N LEU A 78 -1.71 3.31 5.00
CA LEU A 78 -2.68 2.44 5.66
C LEU A 78 -3.68 3.33 6.40
N ASP A 79 -4.94 3.29 5.98
CA ASP A 79 -6.04 3.96 6.64
C ASP A 79 -6.41 3.16 7.89
N ASN A 80 -5.68 3.43 8.98
CA ASN A 80 -5.99 2.87 10.29
C ASN A 80 -7.22 3.60 10.84
N ASP A 81 -8.41 3.22 10.41
CA ASP A 81 -9.53 3.23 11.37
C ASP A 81 -9.12 2.27 12.50
N GLU A 82 -9.28 2.67 13.76
CA GLU A 82 -8.81 1.97 14.97
C GLU A 82 -9.44 0.57 15.23
N ASN A 83 -9.55 -0.31 14.23
CA ASN A 83 -10.22 -1.62 14.32
C ASN A 83 -9.36 -2.83 13.95
N PHE A 84 -8.03 -2.72 13.91
CA PHE A 84 -7.15 -3.89 14.02
C PHE A 84 -6.93 -4.31 15.49
N ASN A 85 -7.98 -4.19 16.33
CA ASN A 85 -8.10 -4.89 17.60
C ASN A 85 -8.69 -6.30 17.39
N GLN A 86 -8.14 -7.04 16.42
CA GLN A 86 -8.29 -8.50 16.39
C GLN A 86 -7.04 -9.15 16.98
N GLU A 87 -6.60 -8.67 18.15
CA GLU A 87 -5.91 -9.57 19.07
C GLU A 87 -6.94 -10.63 19.48
N THR A 88 -6.65 -11.86 19.08
CA THR A 88 -7.39 -13.07 19.39
C THR A 88 -7.70 -13.15 20.90
N ALA A 89 -8.89 -12.73 21.30
CA ALA A 89 -9.46 -13.18 22.56
C ALA A 89 -9.84 -14.66 22.38
N SER A 90 -8.89 -15.56 22.60
CA SER A 90 -9.17 -16.97 22.81
C SER A 90 -10.15 -17.11 23.96
N PHE A 91 -11.41 -17.44 23.64
CA PHE A 91 -12.33 -17.99 24.62
C PHE A 91 -11.91 -19.45 24.89
N TRP A 92 -11.24 -19.66 26.02
CA TRP A 92 -11.20 -20.95 26.70
C TRP A 92 -12.19 -20.91 27.87
#